data_AF-A0A3A5MPZ5-F1
#
_entry.id   AF-A0A3A5MPZ5-F1
#
_cell.length_a   1.000
_cell.length_b   1.000
_cell.length_c   1.000
_cell.angle_alpha   90.00
_cell.angle_beta   90.00
_cell.angle_gamma   90.00
#
_symmetry.space_group_name_H-M   'P 1'
#
loop_
_entity.id
_entity.type
_entity.pdbx_description
1 polymer ?
#
loop_
_entity_poly.entity_id
_entity_poly.type
_entity_poly.pdbx_seq_one_letter_code
_entity_poly.pdbx_strand_id
1 'polypeptide(L)'
;MSIPEITDVRTCGFPGCEEPVDATAGVGRPAGYCANPAHNRAAAWRARRAESGRVERTVEDDKLPVDAARQRASVLRSQVAGMVEHLQQQLVVLVDELRTVADPDAAEAQIEAITSDAAEQVATAAARANRAETATRKAEAERAEADAAAEESAALVDELRTTLAALEQRAATLEGDLVTAGEDNARATAEITALTDQVAALSIENAATNAQLTETRELVTAATTAKDEALAAAREAVAQAAAASSRLERAETDAASTRDLLDQARTERESARAEALVLTGRLATVSSERDSATAEAGRERSYAEQRVTDVRAALEQQLTQLRSDLDQARTSEREQRTRADRAEAQAPRPTQK
;
A
#
# COMPACT_ATOMS: atom_id res chain seq x y z
N MET A 1 57.89 -75.71 -2.19
CA MET A 1 59.18 -76.34 -1.80
C MET A 1 58.84 -77.66 -1.15
N SER A 2 59.09 -78.76 -1.87
CA SER A 2 58.79 -80.13 -1.43
C SER A 2 59.83 -80.63 -0.44
N ILE A 3 59.37 -81.22 0.67
CA ILE A 3 60.22 -81.90 1.66
C ILE A 3 60.61 -83.26 1.07
N PRO A 4 61.89 -83.65 0.97
CA PRO A 4 62.27 -84.98 0.53
C PRO A 4 62.10 -85.99 1.67
N GLU A 5 61.30 -87.03 1.39
CA GLU A 5 61.08 -88.18 2.25
C GLU A 5 62.34 -89.07 2.19
N ILE A 6 63.14 -89.09 3.26
CA ILE A 6 64.30 -89.98 3.38
C ILE A 6 63.80 -91.33 3.86
N THR A 7 63.62 -92.28 2.95
CA THR A 7 63.43 -93.70 3.29
C THR A 7 64.79 -94.33 3.58
N ASP A 8 65.18 -94.40 4.85
CA ASP A 8 66.38 -95.10 5.35
C ASP A 8 66.18 -96.62 5.18
N VAL A 9 66.64 -97.19 4.06
CA VAL A 9 66.56 -98.63 3.78
C VAL A 9 67.62 -99.36 4.61
N ARG A 10 67.20 -99.96 5.74
CA ARG A 10 68.08 -100.77 6.60
C ARG A 10 68.03 -102.24 6.18
N THR A 11 69.16 -102.94 6.22
CA THR A 11 69.25 -104.37 5.93
C THR A 11 69.05 -105.24 7.17
N CYS A 12 68.58 -106.48 6.96
CA CYS A 12 68.27 -107.44 8.01
C CYS A 12 69.50 -107.81 8.87
N GLY A 13 69.38 -107.77 10.21
CA GLY A 13 70.48 -108.09 11.13
C GLY A 13 70.83 -109.59 11.31
N PHE A 14 70.32 -110.48 10.45
CA PHE A 14 70.60 -111.92 10.48
C PHE A 14 71.90 -112.23 9.69
N PRO A 15 72.83 -113.06 10.20
CA PRO A 15 74.09 -113.37 9.51
C PRO A 15 73.83 -113.91 8.09
N GLY A 16 74.38 -113.26 7.06
CA GLY A 16 74.25 -113.68 5.66
C GLY A 16 72.94 -113.30 4.95
N CYS A 17 72.10 -112.44 5.54
CA CYS A 17 70.88 -111.93 4.89
C CYS A 17 71.03 -110.44 4.52
N GLU A 18 70.77 -110.09 3.27
CA GLU A 18 70.83 -108.72 2.74
C GLU A 18 69.44 -108.12 2.45
N GLU A 19 68.35 -108.81 2.81
CA GLU A 19 67.00 -108.30 2.56
C GLU A 19 66.72 -106.99 3.34
N PRO A 20 66.02 -106.03 2.71
CA PRO A 20 65.63 -104.79 3.37
C PRO A 20 64.61 -105.07 4.47
N VAL A 21 64.69 -104.30 5.55
CA VAL A 21 63.70 -104.29 6.64
C VAL A 21 62.66 -103.23 6.32
N ASP A 22 61.38 -103.62 6.40
CA ASP A 22 60.28 -102.68 6.19
C ASP A 22 60.34 -101.54 7.20
N ALA A 23 60.33 -100.31 6.69
CA ALA A 23 60.25 -99.11 7.49
C ALA A 23 58.83 -98.99 8.07
N THR A 24 58.62 -99.45 9.31
CA THR A 24 57.38 -99.18 10.02
C THR A 24 57.24 -97.68 10.29
N ALA A 25 56.38 -97.01 9.52
CA ALA A 25 55.99 -95.62 9.73
C ALA A 25 55.08 -95.50 10.97
N GLY A 26 55.69 -95.35 12.14
CA GLY A 26 54.98 -95.18 13.41
C GLY A 26 55.92 -94.88 14.57
N VAL A 27 55.44 -94.17 15.58
CA VAL A 27 56.23 -93.77 16.77
C VAL A 27 56.50 -95.01 17.63
N GLY A 28 57.63 -95.68 17.36
CA GLY A 28 58.06 -96.90 18.04
C GLY A 28 59.47 -97.32 17.63
N ARG A 29 60.10 -98.26 18.36
CA ARG A 29 61.44 -98.76 18.03
C ARG A 29 61.39 -99.47 16.66
N PRO A 30 62.17 -99.04 15.65
CA PRO A 30 62.16 -99.66 14.33
C PRO A 30 62.48 -101.17 14.37
N ALA A 31 61.85 -101.95 13.49
CA ALA A 31 62.13 -103.38 13.33
C ALA A 31 63.58 -103.61 12.88
N GLY A 32 64.21 -104.70 13.35
CA GLY A 32 65.62 -105.01 13.07
C GLY A 32 65.87 -106.19 12.14
N TYR A 33 64.82 -106.86 11.66
CA TYR A 33 64.88 -108.07 10.82
C TYR A 33 63.80 -108.01 9.74
N CYS A 34 64.02 -108.67 8.60
CA CYS A 34 63.05 -108.72 7.49
C CYS A 34 61.79 -109.54 7.83
N ALA A 35 60.80 -109.56 6.93
CA ALA A 35 59.52 -110.25 7.14
C ALA A 35 59.63 -111.80 7.22
N ASN A 36 60.81 -112.39 7.01
CA ASN A 36 61.03 -113.83 7.14
C ASN A 36 60.92 -114.28 8.62
N PRO A 37 59.98 -115.15 8.99
CA PRO A 37 59.80 -115.61 10.38
C PRO A 37 61.03 -116.31 10.98
N ALA A 38 61.90 -116.88 10.13
CA ALA A 38 63.15 -117.49 10.56
C ALA A 38 64.22 -116.46 10.98
N HIS A 39 64.09 -115.20 10.56
CA HIS A 39 65.04 -114.13 10.85
C HIS A 39 64.58 -113.32 12.07
N ASN A 40 64.96 -113.80 13.25
CA ASN A 40 64.68 -113.11 14.51
C ASN A 40 65.91 -113.16 15.43
N ARG A 41 65.87 -112.39 16.53
CA ARG A 41 66.99 -112.26 17.48
C ARG A 41 67.48 -113.59 18.05
N ALA A 42 66.56 -114.51 18.35
CA ALA A 42 66.89 -115.81 18.91
C ALA A 42 67.53 -116.75 17.88
N ALA A 43 67.13 -116.65 16.61
CA ALA A 43 67.73 -117.38 15.50
C ALA A 43 69.12 -116.81 15.14
N ALA A 44 69.26 -115.48 15.08
CA ALA A 44 70.54 -114.81 14.80
C ALA A 44 71.61 -115.13 15.87
N TRP A 45 71.21 -115.21 17.15
CA TRP A 45 72.12 -115.62 18.22
C TRP A 45 72.54 -117.09 18.11
N ARG A 46 71.62 -118.00 17.75
CA ARG A 46 71.94 -119.41 17.50
C ARG A 46 72.89 -119.58 16.30
N ALA A 47 72.66 -118.84 15.21
CA ALA A 47 73.53 -118.84 14.03
C ALA A 47 74.96 -118.36 14.37
N ARG A 48 75.11 -117.24 15.11
CA ARG A 48 76.44 -116.75 15.53
C ARG A 48 77.17 -117.72 16.48
N ARG A 49 76.43 -118.44 17.32
CA ARG A 49 76.99 -119.48 18.21
C ARG A 49 77.43 -120.73 17.44
N ALA A 50 76.74 -121.09 16.35
CA ALA A 50 77.17 -122.15 15.45
C ALA A 50 78.46 -121.77 14.69
N GLU A 51 78.61 -120.51 14.26
CA GLU A 51 79.83 -119.98 13.62
C GLU A 51 81.03 -119.94 14.59
N SER A 52 80.78 -119.63 15.87
CA SER A 52 81.83 -119.54 16.91
C SER A 52 82.18 -120.90 17.55
N GLY A 53 81.51 -121.98 17.16
CA GLY A 53 81.73 -123.35 17.67
C GLY A 53 82.72 -124.19 16.86
N ARG A 54 83.29 -123.65 15.76
CA ARG A 54 84.32 -124.30 14.92
C ARG A 54 85.69 -123.65 15.13
N VAL A 55 86.30 -123.88 16.28
CA VAL A 55 87.76 -123.71 16.45
C VAL A 55 88.27 -124.96 17.17
N GLU A 56 88.74 -125.89 16.35
CA GLU A 56 89.25 -127.21 16.70
C GLU A 56 90.67 -127.08 17.27
N ARG A 57 90.89 -127.63 18.47
CA ARG A 57 92.16 -127.61 19.19
C ARG A 57 92.80 -128.99 19.05
N THR A 58 93.77 -129.12 18.14
CA THR A 58 94.56 -130.33 17.96
C THR A 58 95.68 -130.38 19.00
N VAL A 59 95.56 -131.32 19.94
CA VAL A 59 96.59 -131.72 20.90
C VAL A 59 97.17 -133.03 20.40
N GLU A 60 98.47 -133.06 20.10
CA GLU A 60 99.24 -134.29 19.93
C GLU A 60 100.43 -134.22 20.89
N ASP A 61 100.37 -135.09 21.90
CA ASP A 61 101.37 -135.35 22.92
C ASP A 61 101.87 -136.76 22.64
N ASP A 62 103.18 -136.94 22.49
CA ASP A 62 103.80 -138.10 23.14
C ASP A 62 105.33 -137.99 23.25
N LYS A 63 105.77 -138.02 24.52
CA LYS A 63 107.02 -138.58 25.08
C LYS A 63 108.22 -137.64 25.26
N LEU A 64 108.34 -137.06 26.46
CA LEU A 64 109.19 -137.54 27.58
C LEU A 64 109.23 -136.48 28.73
N PRO A 65 109.23 -136.86 30.03
CA PRO A 65 108.67 -136.00 31.08
C PRO A 65 109.71 -135.44 32.08
N VAL A 66 110.25 -134.23 31.88
CA VAL A 66 110.78 -133.34 32.96
C VAL A 66 110.75 -131.82 32.62
N ASP A 67 110.72 -131.39 31.36
CA ASP A 67 110.87 -129.95 31.01
C ASP A 67 109.59 -129.08 31.05
N ALA A 68 108.40 -129.69 31.01
CA ALA A 68 107.11 -128.96 30.95
C ALA A 68 106.71 -128.21 32.23
N ALA A 69 107.40 -128.42 33.36
CA ALA A 69 107.13 -127.71 34.61
C ALA A 69 107.83 -126.33 34.68
N ARG A 70 108.99 -126.17 34.02
CA ARG A 70 109.78 -124.93 34.07
C ARG A 70 109.22 -123.84 33.14
N GLN A 71 108.66 -124.25 32.00
CA GLN A 71 108.04 -123.33 31.02
C GLN A 71 106.79 -122.64 31.61
N ARG A 72 105.97 -123.37 32.37
CA ARG A 72 104.73 -122.83 32.97
C ARG A 72 104.96 -121.79 34.07
N ALA A 73 106.01 -121.94 34.87
CA ALA A 73 106.37 -120.96 35.90
C ALA A 73 106.87 -119.62 35.31
N SER A 74 107.50 -119.65 34.13
CA SER A 74 107.96 -118.45 33.42
C SER A 74 106.78 -117.60 32.92
N VAL A 75 105.78 -118.25 32.30
CA VAL A 75 104.58 -117.57 31.77
C VAL A 75 103.78 -116.88 32.88
N LEU A 76 103.59 -117.55 34.02
CA LEU A 76 102.89 -116.96 35.18
C LEU A 76 103.65 -115.75 35.74
N ARG A 77 104.98 -115.77 35.73
CA ARG A 77 105.80 -114.65 36.22
C ARG A 77 105.74 -113.44 35.27
N SER A 78 105.74 -113.66 33.96
CA SER A 78 105.51 -112.61 32.95
C SER A 78 104.11 -112.01 33.04
N GLN A 79 103.10 -112.83 33.30
CA GLN A 79 101.71 -112.38 33.45
C GLN A 79 101.52 -111.52 34.69
N VAL A 80 102.10 -111.93 35.83
CA VAL A 80 102.08 -111.12 37.06
C VAL A 80 102.86 -109.82 36.89
N ALA A 81 104.01 -109.84 36.21
CA ALA A 81 104.78 -108.63 35.90
C ALA A 81 103.98 -107.65 35.02
N GLY A 82 103.31 -108.14 33.96
CA GLY A 82 102.46 -107.32 33.10
C GLY A 82 101.23 -106.76 33.82
N MET A 83 100.65 -107.52 34.77
CA MET A 83 99.55 -107.01 35.62
C MET A 83 100.04 -105.90 36.57
N VAL A 84 101.26 -106.02 37.11
CA VAL A 84 101.87 -104.99 37.97
C VAL A 84 102.19 -103.72 37.17
N GLU A 85 102.69 -103.84 35.94
CA GLU A 85 102.91 -102.69 35.05
C GLU A 85 101.59 -102.01 34.67
N HIS A 86 100.54 -102.79 34.37
CA HIS A 86 99.22 -102.24 34.08
C HIS A 86 98.62 -101.51 35.30
N LEU A 87 98.77 -102.08 36.51
CA LEU A 87 98.31 -101.44 37.74
C LEU A 87 99.10 -100.15 38.05
N GLN A 88 100.41 -100.14 37.78
CA GLN A 88 101.22 -98.93 37.89
C GLN A 88 100.78 -97.85 36.89
N GLN A 89 100.48 -98.22 35.64
CA GLN A 89 99.91 -97.28 34.66
C GLN A 89 98.56 -96.73 35.11
N GLN A 90 97.68 -97.59 35.63
CA GLN A 90 96.38 -97.16 36.16
C GLN A 90 96.52 -96.25 37.39
N LEU A 91 97.48 -96.52 38.29
CA LEU A 91 97.77 -95.68 39.45
C LEU A 91 98.36 -94.32 39.04
N VAL A 92 99.21 -94.28 38.01
CA VAL A 92 99.73 -93.01 37.47
C VAL A 92 98.59 -92.17 36.90
N VAL A 93 97.70 -92.77 36.10
CA VAL A 93 96.51 -92.08 35.58
C VAL A 93 95.61 -91.59 36.71
N LEU A 94 95.33 -92.43 37.72
CA LEU A 94 94.49 -92.07 38.85
C LEU A 94 95.11 -90.97 39.71
N VAL A 95 96.43 -90.98 39.92
CA VAL A 95 97.14 -89.92 40.65
C VAL A 95 97.14 -88.62 39.86
N ASP A 96 97.21 -88.68 38.52
CA ASP A 96 97.13 -87.51 37.66
C ASP A 96 95.71 -86.91 37.63
N GLU A 97 94.69 -87.77 37.58
CA GLU A 97 93.28 -87.38 37.74
C GLU A 97 93.02 -86.81 39.14
N LEU A 98 93.54 -87.43 40.20
CA LEU A 98 93.42 -86.92 41.57
C LEU A 98 94.18 -85.62 41.78
N ARG A 99 95.34 -85.42 41.12
CA ARG A 99 96.06 -84.13 41.14
C ARG A 99 95.30 -83.06 40.40
N THR A 100 94.67 -83.39 39.28
CA THR A 100 93.80 -82.47 38.53
C THR A 100 92.55 -82.10 39.33
N VAL A 101 91.94 -83.06 40.05
CA VAL A 101 90.77 -82.83 40.91
C VAL A 101 91.14 -82.14 42.22
N ALA A 102 92.36 -82.33 42.71
CA ALA A 102 92.89 -81.70 43.92
C ALA A 102 93.69 -80.42 43.65
N ASP A 103 93.65 -79.88 42.43
CA ASP A 103 94.23 -78.58 42.07
C ASP A 103 93.25 -77.46 42.45
N PRO A 104 93.45 -76.77 43.58
CA PRO A 104 92.55 -75.70 44.01
C PRO A 104 92.59 -74.49 43.07
N ASP A 105 93.72 -74.23 42.39
CA ASP A 105 93.88 -73.07 41.51
C ASP A 105 93.08 -73.26 40.22
N ALA A 106 93.03 -74.49 39.69
CA ALA A 106 92.17 -74.84 38.56
C ALA A 106 90.68 -74.73 38.89
N ALA A 107 90.28 -75.12 40.11
CA ALA A 107 88.91 -74.99 40.58
C ALA A 107 88.52 -73.51 40.81
N GLU A 108 89.41 -72.69 41.37
CA GLU A 108 89.20 -71.24 41.56
C GLU A 108 89.04 -70.54 40.20
N ALA A 109 89.91 -70.82 39.23
CA ALA A 109 89.81 -70.27 37.88
C ALA A 109 88.50 -70.70 37.17
N GLN A 110 88.04 -71.93 37.37
CA GLN A 110 86.75 -72.40 36.83
C GLN A 110 85.56 -71.70 37.51
N ILE A 111 85.61 -71.51 38.82
CA ILE A 111 84.57 -70.76 39.56
C ILE A 111 84.57 -69.29 39.13
N GLU A 112 85.74 -68.65 38.96
CA GLU A 112 85.85 -67.28 38.47
C GLU A 112 85.29 -67.15 37.04
N ALA A 113 85.60 -68.11 36.16
CA ALA A 113 85.05 -68.14 34.80
C ALA A 113 83.52 -68.32 34.79
N ILE A 114 82.98 -69.27 35.59
CA ILE A 114 81.53 -69.51 35.71
C ILE A 114 80.83 -68.29 36.34
N THR A 115 81.43 -67.67 37.35
CA THR A 115 80.84 -66.49 38.01
C THR A 115 80.87 -65.26 37.10
N SER A 116 81.92 -65.09 36.29
CA SER A 116 82.01 -64.05 35.26
C SER A 116 80.96 -64.25 34.15
N ASP A 117 80.83 -65.47 33.62
CA ASP A 117 79.80 -65.82 32.62
C ASP A 117 78.38 -65.65 33.21
N ALA A 118 78.15 -66.09 34.45
CA ALA A 118 76.88 -65.86 35.14
C ALA A 118 76.60 -64.37 35.35
N ALA A 119 77.61 -63.56 35.72
CA ALA A 119 77.47 -62.12 35.85
C ALA A 119 77.15 -61.45 34.51
N GLU A 120 77.79 -61.88 33.41
CA GLU A 120 77.51 -61.39 32.05
C GLU A 120 76.08 -61.77 31.60
N GLN A 121 75.65 -63.00 31.86
CA GLN A 121 74.29 -63.46 31.57
C GLN A 121 73.25 -62.67 32.37
N VAL A 122 73.48 -62.44 33.67
CA VAL A 122 72.59 -61.61 34.50
C VAL A 122 72.57 -60.17 34.02
N ALA A 123 73.73 -59.58 33.70
CA ALA A 123 73.80 -58.22 33.16
C ALA A 123 73.07 -58.09 31.82
N THR A 124 73.22 -59.08 30.93
CA THR A 124 72.53 -59.14 29.63
C THR A 124 71.02 -59.30 29.80
N ALA A 125 70.59 -60.18 30.70
CA ALA A 125 69.19 -60.37 31.04
C ALA A 125 68.57 -59.11 31.65
N ALA A 126 69.27 -58.48 32.60
CA ALA A 126 68.85 -57.21 33.22
C ALA A 126 68.78 -56.08 32.18
N ALA A 127 69.75 -55.98 31.29
CA ALA A 127 69.74 -54.98 30.20
C ALA A 127 68.57 -55.22 29.23
N ARG A 128 68.25 -56.49 28.92
CA ARG A 128 67.07 -56.83 28.10
C ARG A 128 65.76 -56.50 28.83
N ALA A 129 65.66 -56.80 30.12
CA ALA A 129 64.49 -56.47 30.94
C ALA A 129 64.27 -54.96 31.02
N ASN A 130 65.31 -54.18 31.32
CA ASN A 130 65.23 -52.71 31.38
C ASN A 130 64.84 -52.10 30.03
N ARG A 131 65.35 -52.63 28.91
CA ARG A 131 64.94 -52.19 27.56
C ARG A 131 63.47 -52.52 27.28
N ALA A 132 63.00 -53.70 27.66
CA ALA A 132 61.61 -54.09 27.51
C ALA A 132 60.67 -53.25 28.37
N GLU A 133 61.05 -52.96 29.62
CA GLU A 133 60.30 -52.10 30.53
C GLU A 133 60.25 -50.66 30.00
N THR A 134 61.37 -50.12 29.53
CA THR A 134 61.42 -48.78 28.92
C THR A 134 60.57 -48.72 27.65
N ALA A 135 60.63 -49.74 26.80
CA ALA A 135 59.79 -49.81 25.60
C ALA A 135 58.30 -49.90 25.95
N THR A 136 57.94 -50.66 26.99
CA THR A 136 56.56 -50.77 27.48
C THR A 136 56.06 -49.43 28.01
N ARG A 137 56.83 -48.77 28.89
CA ARG A 137 56.50 -47.44 29.40
C ARG A 137 56.35 -46.40 28.28
N LYS A 138 57.22 -46.45 27.27
CA LYS A 138 57.13 -45.57 26.11
C LYS A 138 55.85 -45.82 25.31
N ALA A 139 55.51 -47.08 25.05
CA ALA A 139 54.29 -47.45 24.33
C ALA A 139 53.02 -47.08 25.13
N GLU A 140 53.04 -47.24 26.45
CA GLU A 140 51.95 -46.80 27.34
C GLU A 140 51.80 -45.27 27.33
N ALA A 141 52.91 -44.52 27.34
CA ALA A 141 52.88 -43.07 27.23
C ALA A 141 52.36 -42.59 25.86
N GLU A 142 52.85 -43.18 24.77
CA GLU A 142 52.37 -42.89 23.40
C GLU A 142 50.88 -43.22 23.25
N ARG A 143 50.41 -44.32 23.85
CA ARG A 143 48.98 -44.68 23.88
C ARG A 143 48.16 -43.68 24.68
N ALA A 144 48.63 -43.29 25.87
CA ALA A 144 47.93 -42.31 26.70
C ALA A 144 47.82 -40.93 26.01
N GLU A 145 48.87 -40.51 25.29
CA GLU A 145 48.85 -39.28 24.48
C GLU A 145 47.87 -39.39 23.31
N ALA A 146 47.84 -40.53 22.61
CA ALA A 146 46.90 -40.78 21.52
C ALA A 146 45.44 -40.82 22.02
N ASP A 147 45.18 -41.46 23.16
CA ASP A 147 43.85 -41.52 23.77
C ASP A 147 43.40 -40.12 24.22
N ALA A 148 44.29 -39.33 24.84
CA ALA A 148 44.00 -37.93 25.21
C ALA A 148 43.70 -37.04 23.99
N ALA A 149 44.48 -37.16 22.91
CA ALA A 149 44.23 -36.42 21.67
C ALA A 149 42.92 -36.83 20.99
N ALA A 150 42.54 -38.11 21.09
CA ALA A 150 41.26 -38.61 20.58
C ALA A 150 40.07 -38.08 21.40
N GLU A 151 40.20 -38.01 22.73
CA GLU A 151 39.19 -37.41 23.62
C GLU A 151 39.01 -35.92 23.35
N GLU A 152 40.11 -35.16 23.20
CA GLU A 152 40.05 -33.73 22.85
C GLU A 152 39.37 -33.52 21.48
N SER A 153 39.74 -34.34 20.49
CA SER A 153 39.13 -34.28 19.15
C SER A 153 37.63 -34.61 19.19
N ALA A 154 37.23 -35.61 19.99
CA ALA A 154 35.83 -35.97 20.17
C ALA A 154 35.05 -34.82 20.83
N ALA A 155 35.62 -34.19 21.87
CA ALA A 155 35.02 -33.05 22.54
C ALA A 155 34.83 -31.85 21.60
N LEU A 156 35.84 -31.54 20.77
CA LEU A 156 35.76 -30.48 19.76
C LEU A 156 34.69 -30.77 18.71
N VAL A 157 34.57 -32.02 18.25
CA VAL A 157 33.53 -32.42 17.29
C VAL A 157 32.13 -32.26 17.89
N ASP A 158 31.94 -32.63 19.17
CA ASP A 158 30.66 -32.47 19.83
C ASP A 158 30.33 -30.99 20.08
N GLU A 159 31.31 -30.15 20.45
CA GLU A 159 31.14 -28.69 20.52
C GLU A 159 30.75 -28.10 19.16
N LEU A 160 31.44 -28.49 18.08
CA LEU A 160 31.10 -28.05 16.72
C LEU A 160 29.69 -28.51 16.30
N ARG A 161 29.28 -29.72 16.66
CA ARG A 161 27.90 -30.19 16.39
C ARG A 161 26.86 -29.38 17.14
N THR A 162 27.10 -29.05 18.42
CA THR A 162 26.15 -28.24 19.20
C THR A 162 26.05 -26.82 18.66
N THR A 163 27.17 -26.21 18.26
CA THR A 163 27.18 -24.87 17.66
C THR A 163 26.52 -24.85 16.28
N LEU A 164 26.75 -25.86 15.44
CA LEU A 164 26.06 -26.00 14.15
C LEU A 164 24.55 -26.14 14.35
N ALA A 165 24.10 -27.01 15.25
CA ALA A 165 22.67 -27.17 15.54
C ALA A 165 22.04 -25.85 16.04
N ALA A 166 22.74 -25.09 16.87
CA ALA A 166 22.27 -23.78 17.34
C ALA A 166 22.20 -22.75 16.21
N LEU A 167 23.17 -22.75 15.28
CA LEU A 167 23.17 -21.87 14.11
C LEU A 167 22.07 -22.24 13.12
N GLU A 168 21.84 -23.52 12.87
CA GLU A 168 20.74 -24.01 12.03
C GLU A 168 19.38 -23.63 12.61
N GLN A 169 19.19 -23.80 13.92
CA GLN A 169 17.97 -23.37 14.59
C GLN A 169 17.77 -21.85 14.47
N ARG A 170 18.84 -21.06 14.66
CA ARG A 170 18.77 -19.60 14.51
C ARG A 170 18.46 -19.18 13.07
N ALA A 171 19.04 -19.86 12.08
CA ALA A 171 18.74 -19.62 10.67
C ALA A 171 17.26 -19.91 10.38
N ALA A 172 16.74 -21.05 10.83
CA ALA A 172 15.33 -21.39 10.67
C ALA A 172 14.39 -20.37 11.33
N THR A 173 14.74 -19.85 12.52
CA THR A 173 13.95 -18.77 13.16
C THR A 173 13.97 -17.48 12.34
N LEU A 174 15.15 -17.08 11.84
CA LEU A 174 15.27 -15.86 11.02
C LEU A 174 14.53 -15.99 9.67
N GLU A 175 14.55 -17.18 9.06
CA GLU A 175 13.76 -17.46 7.86
C GLU A 175 12.26 -17.33 8.14
N GLY A 176 11.79 -17.88 9.27
CA GLY A 176 10.39 -17.71 9.70
C GLY A 176 10.00 -16.26 9.97
N ASP A 177 10.87 -15.50 10.64
CA ASP A 177 10.68 -14.07 10.90
C ASP A 177 10.65 -13.25 9.59
N LEU A 178 11.51 -13.58 8.62
CA LEU A 178 11.54 -12.93 7.31
C LEU A 178 10.27 -13.21 6.50
N VAL A 179 9.76 -14.44 6.54
CA VAL A 179 8.47 -14.77 5.90
C VAL A 179 7.34 -13.96 6.54
N THR A 180 7.26 -13.94 7.87
CA THR A 180 6.24 -13.18 8.60
C THR A 180 6.33 -11.69 8.29
N ALA A 181 7.53 -11.11 8.31
CA ALA A 181 7.76 -9.71 7.95
C ALA A 181 7.38 -9.42 6.48
N GLY A 182 7.62 -10.36 5.57
CA GLY A 182 7.20 -10.27 4.18
C GLY A 182 5.68 -10.25 4.02
N GLU A 183 4.97 -11.12 4.74
CA GLU A 183 3.50 -11.14 4.76
C GLU A 183 2.90 -9.87 5.37
N ASP A 184 3.47 -9.36 6.46
CA ASP A 184 3.03 -8.12 7.09
C ASP A 184 3.29 -6.91 6.17
N ASN A 185 4.41 -6.87 5.46
CA ASN A 185 4.70 -5.81 4.49
C ASN A 185 3.75 -5.88 3.28
N ALA A 186 3.43 -7.08 2.79
CA ALA A 186 2.44 -7.26 1.74
C ALA A 186 1.04 -6.79 2.19
N ARG A 187 0.65 -7.09 3.43
CA ARG A 187 -0.61 -6.63 4.04
C ARG A 187 -0.64 -5.11 4.16
N ALA A 188 0.42 -4.50 4.69
CA ALA A 188 0.53 -3.05 4.82
C ALA A 188 0.50 -2.35 3.46
N THR A 189 1.16 -2.91 2.44
CA THR A 189 1.13 -2.37 1.08
C THR A 189 -0.28 -2.42 0.50
N ALA A 190 -1.00 -3.52 0.67
CA ALA A 190 -2.39 -3.65 0.22
C ALA A 190 -3.32 -2.65 0.92
N GLU A 191 -3.15 -2.44 2.23
CA GLU A 191 -3.91 -1.45 3.01
C GLU A 191 -3.62 -0.02 2.54
N ILE A 192 -2.35 0.32 2.30
CA ILE A 192 -1.96 1.62 1.75
C ILE A 192 -2.60 1.86 0.38
N THR A 193 -2.60 0.85 -0.51
CA THR A 193 -3.28 0.95 -1.81
C THR A 193 -4.79 1.17 -1.64
N ALA A 194 -5.45 0.39 -0.78
CA ALA A 194 -6.88 0.54 -0.53
C ALA A 194 -7.25 1.92 0.04
N LEU A 195 -6.46 2.44 1.00
CA LEU A 195 -6.66 3.78 1.55
C LEU A 195 -6.40 4.88 0.51
N THR A 196 -5.41 4.69 -0.37
CA THR A 196 -5.12 5.63 -1.46
C THR A 196 -6.29 5.70 -2.44
N ASP A 197 -6.86 4.56 -2.82
CA ASP A 197 -8.04 4.48 -3.68
C ASP A 197 -9.27 5.12 -3.01
N GLN A 198 -9.46 4.90 -1.71
CA GLN A 198 -10.54 5.52 -0.94
C GLN A 198 -10.41 7.05 -0.89
N VAL A 199 -9.20 7.57 -0.66
CA VAL A 199 -8.94 9.03 -0.67
C VAL A 199 -9.19 9.62 -2.05
N ALA A 200 -8.79 8.93 -3.13
CA ALA A 200 -9.07 9.36 -4.49
C ALA A 200 -10.58 9.42 -4.78
N ALA A 201 -11.34 8.40 -4.37
CA ALA A 201 -12.79 8.37 -4.52
C ALA A 201 -13.48 9.50 -3.75
N LEU A 202 -13.10 9.70 -2.48
CA LEU A 202 -13.64 10.77 -1.65
C LEU A 202 -13.29 12.16 -2.20
N SER A 203 -12.11 12.33 -2.79
CA SER A 203 -11.71 13.59 -3.44
C SER A 203 -12.60 13.91 -4.65
N ILE A 204 -12.90 12.90 -5.49
CA ILE A 204 -13.82 13.04 -6.62
C ILE A 204 -15.23 13.41 -6.14
N GLU A 205 -15.73 12.72 -5.10
CA GLU A 205 -17.03 13.02 -4.50
C GLU A 205 -17.07 14.45 -3.94
N ASN A 206 -16.04 14.87 -3.21
CA ASN A 206 -15.94 16.22 -2.68
C ASN A 206 -15.96 17.27 -3.80
N ALA A 207 -15.21 17.05 -4.88
CA ALA A 207 -15.22 17.94 -6.04
C ALA A 207 -16.62 18.04 -6.69
N ALA A 208 -17.33 16.91 -6.82
CA ALA A 208 -18.69 16.87 -7.35
C ALA A 208 -19.68 17.62 -6.45
N THR A 209 -19.62 17.40 -5.13
CA THR A 209 -20.48 18.11 -4.16
C THR A 209 -20.20 19.62 -4.14
N ASN A 210 -18.94 20.04 -4.29
CA ASN A 210 -18.58 21.46 -4.36
C ASN A 210 -19.06 22.11 -5.67
N ALA A 211 -19.03 21.38 -6.79
CA ALA A 211 -19.62 21.85 -8.04
C ALA A 211 -21.14 22.03 -7.91
N GLN A 212 -21.84 21.04 -7.35
CA GLN A 212 -23.29 21.13 -7.06
C GLN A 212 -23.62 22.29 -6.10
N LEU A 213 -22.81 22.51 -5.08
CA LEU A 213 -22.99 23.62 -4.14
C LEU A 213 -22.79 24.98 -4.84
N THR A 214 -21.88 25.06 -5.80
CA THR A 214 -21.67 26.29 -6.59
C THR A 214 -22.84 26.54 -7.52
N GLU A 215 -23.29 25.52 -8.26
CA GLU A 215 -24.45 25.61 -9.14
C GLU A 215 -25.72 26.01 -8.37
N THR A 216 -25.98 25.38 -7.22
CA THR A 216 -27.13 25.73 -6.38
C THR A 216 -27.05 27.16 -5.84
N ARG A 217 -25.86 27.65 -5.47
CA ARG A 217 -25.67 29.06 -5.07
C ARG A 217 -25.93 30.03 -6.22
N GLU A 218 -25.50 29.70 -7.43
CA GLU A 218 -25.77 30.50 -8.63
C GLU A 218 -27.27 30.55 -8.94
N LEU A 219 -27.96 29.39 -8.87
CA LEU A 219 -29.42 29.31 -9.04
C LEU A 219 -30.17 30.11 -7.99
N VAL A 220 -29.77 30.02 -6.71
CA VAL A 220 -30.37 30.82 -5.63
C VAL A 220 -30.14 32.31 -5.88
N THR A 221 -28.93 32.71 -6.27
CA THR A 221 -28.60 34.11 -6.58
C THR A 221 -29.44 34.63 -7.74
N ALA A 222 -29.53 33.87 -8.85
CA ALA A 222 -30.35 34.21 -10.00
C ALA A 222 -31.84 34.31 -9.63
N ALA A 223 -32.36 33.38 -8.83
CA ALA A 223 -33.74 33.41 -8.35
C ALA A 223 -34.00 34.62 -7.44
N THR A 224 -33.05 35.01 -6.59
CA THR A 224 -33.17 36.22 -5.76
C THR A 224 -33.19 37.48 -6.60
N THR A 225 -32.29 37.61 -7.59
CA THR A 225 -32.28 38.76 -8.51
C THR A 225 -33.58 38.85 -9.30
N ALA A 226 -34.05 37.75 -9.88
CA ALA A 226 -35.31 37.72 -10.64
C ALA A 226 -36.52 38.09 -9.76
N LYS A 227 -36.54 37.66 -8.49
CA LYS A 227 -37.57 38.05 -7.53
C LYS A 227 -37.53 39.55 -7.25
N ASP A 228 -36.35 40.13 -7.03
CA ASP A 228 -36.21 41.56 -6.72
C ASP A 228 -36.59 42.43 -7.93
N GLU A 229 -36.22 42.02 -9.14
CA GLU A 229 -36.66 42.66 -10.39
C GLU A 229 -38.18 42.59 -10.57
N ALA A 230 -38.79 41.42 -10.32
CA ALA A 230 -40.24 41.26 -10.38
C ALA A 230 -40.96 42.14 -9.34
N LEU A 231 -40.42 42.25 -8.12
CA LEU A 231 -40.96 43.15 -7.09
C LEU A 231 -40.81 44.62 -7.45
N ALA A 232 -39.69 45.02 -8.07
CA ALA A 232 -39.48 46.38 -8.55
C ALA A 232 -40.47 46.73 -9.68
N ALA A 233 -40.61 45.84 -10.67
CA ALA A 233 -41.58 45.99 -11.76
C ALA A 233 -43.02 46.05 -11.25
N ALA A 234 -43.38 45.23 -10.26
CA ALA A 234 -44.71 45.27 -9.63
C ALA A 234 -44.97 46.61 -8.91
N ARG A 235 -43.99 47.14 -8.17
CA ARG A 235 -44.09 48.46 -7.52
C ARG A 235 -44.24 49.58 -8.54
N GLU A 236 -43.49 49.53 -9.63
CA GLU A 236 -43.60 50.51 -10.71
C GLU A 236 -44.98 50.45 -11.38
N ALA A 237 -45.48 49.25 -11.69
CA ALA A 237 -46.82 49.07 -12.27
C ALA A 237 -47.92 49.64 -11.36
N VAL A 238 -47.82 49.42 -10.04
CA VAL A 238 -48.75 50.01 -9.05
C VAL A 238 -48.65 51.54 -9.04
N ALA A 239 -47.45 52.11 -9.09
CA ALA A 239 -47.25 53.56 -9.14
C ALA A 239 -47.82 54.16 -10.44
N GLN A 240 -47.61 53.52 -11.59
CA GLN A 240 -48.16 53.92 -12.88
C GLN A 240 -49.71 53.86 -12.87
N ALA A 241 -50.29 52.80 -12.30
CA ALA A 241 -51.74 52.65 -12.16
C ALA A 241 -52.36 53.73 -11.25
N ALA A 242 -51.69 54.05 -10.13
CA ALA A 242 -52.10 55.14 -9.24
C ALA A 242 -52.03 56.50 -9.97
N ALA A 243 -50.94 56.78 -10.68
CA ALA A 243 -50.79 58.01 -11.46
C ALA A 243 -51.81 58.12 -12.62
N ALA A 244 -52.17 57.00 -13.25
CA ALA A 244 -53.25 56.96 -14.23
C ALA A 244 -54.62 57.25 -13.59
N SER A 245 -54.90 56.66 -12.43
CA SER A 245 -56.15 56.90 -11.68
C SER A 245 -56.29 58.37 -11.27
N SER A 246 -55.23 58.98 -10.71
CA SER A 246 -55.25 60.41 -10.37
C SER A 246 -55.35 61.33 -11.59
N ARG A 247 -54.90 60.89 -12.78
CA ARG A 247 -55.12 61.64 -14.04
C ARG A 247 -56.57 61.54 -14.49
N LEU A 248 -57.19 60.37 -14.35
CA LEU A 248 -58.61 60.15 -14.65
C LEU A 248 -59.48 61.01 -13.73
N GLU A 249 -59.26 60.99 -12.42
CA GLU A 249 -60.00 61.80 -11.44
C GLU A 249 -59.91 63.30 -11.75
N ARG A 250 -58.72 63.79 -12.12
CA ARG A 250 -58.54 65.18 -12.56
C ARG A 250 -59.31 65.49 -13.84
N ALA A 251 -59.22 64.61 -14.84
CA ALA A 251 -59.97 64.78 -16.08
C ALA A 251 -61.49 64.75 -15.85
N GLU A 252 -61.99 63.92 -14.94
CA GLU A 252 -63.40 63.88 -14.54
C GLU A 252 -63.82 65.17 -13.82
N THR A 253 -62.98 65.68 -12.91
CA THR A 253 -63.21 66.95 -12.21
C THR A 253 -63.24 68.13 -13.18
N ASP A 254 -62.27 68.20 -14.11
CA ASP A 254 -62.21 69.21 -15.17
C ASP A 254 -63.43 69.10 -16.11
N ALA A 255 -63.85 67.88 -16.44
CA ALA A 255 -65.06 67.62 -17.23
C ALA A 255 -66.35 68.01 -16.49
N ALA A 256 -66.41 67.88 -15.17
CA ALA A 256 -67.54 68.37 -14.37
C ALA A 256 -67.57 69.91 -14.35
N SER A 257 -66.43 70.54 -14.05
CA SER A 257 -66.27 72.01 -14.04
C SER A 257 -66.65 72.64 -15.38
N THR A 258 -66.21 72.05 -16.50
CA THR A 258 -66.57 72.54 -17.84
C THR A 258 -68.07 72.40 -18.15
N ARG A 259 -68.75 71.37 -17.64
CA ARG A 259 -70.22 71.26 -17.74
C ARG A 259 -70.92 72.35 -16.93
N ASP A 260 -70.47 72.59 -15.69
CA ASP A 260 -71.03 73.65 -14.84
C ASP A 260 -70.88 75.04 -15.48
N LEU A 261 -69.70 75.34 -16.05
CA LEU A 261 -69.47 76.59 -16.80
C LEU A 261 -70.37 76.69 -18.03
N LEU A 262 -70.60 75.59 -18.76
CA LEU A 262 -71.50 75.57 -19.90
C LEU A 262 -72.95 75.84 -19.49
N ASP A 263 -73.40 75.25 -18.39
CA ASP A 263 -74.75 75.45 -17.87
C ASP A 263 -74.93 76.87 -17.32
N GLN A 264 -73.94 77.44 -16.64
CA GLN A 264 -73.91 78.86 -16.28
C GLN A 264 -74.04 79.75 -17.52
N ALA A 265 -73.21 79.53 -18.55
CA ALA A 265 -73.27 80.30 -19.80
C ALA A 265 -74.62 80.16 -20.53
N ARG A 266 -75.27 78.98 -20.47
CA ARG A 266 -76.64 78.78 -21.00
C ARG A 266 -77.65 79.62 -20.23
N THR A 267 -77.56 79.62 -18.91
CA THR A 267 -78.45 80.37 -18.01
C THR A 267 -78.28 81.88 -18.21
N GLU A 268 -77.04 82.36 -18.30
CA GLU A 268 -76.72 83.76 -18.62
C GLU A 268 -77.25 84.16 -20.00
N ARG A 269 -77.09 83.30 -21.01
CA ARG A 269 -77.63 83.53 -22.36
C ARG A 269 -79.16 83.62 -22.34
N GLU A 270 -79.83 82.77 -21.58
CA GLU A 270 -81.28 82.80 -21.42
C GLU A 270 -81.75 84.07 -20.69
N SER A 271 -81.05 84.49 -19.63
CA SER A 271 -81.30 85.76 -18.95
C SER A 271 -81.12 86.95 -19.89
N ALA A 272 -80.01 87.00 -20.63
CA ALA A 272 -79.73 88.07 -21.59
C ALA A 272 -80.79 88.11 -22.72
N ARG A 273 -81.29 86.95 -23.17
CA ARG A 273 -82.42 86.88 -24.12
C ARG A 273 -83.71 87.41 -23.52
N ALA A 274 -84.03 87.07 -22.27
CA ALA A 274 -85.20 87.58 -21.59
C ALA A 274 -85.12 89.11 -21.40
N GLU A 275 -83.97 89.63 -20.99
CA GLU A 275 -83.70 91.07 -20.90
C GLU A 275 -83.82 91.76 -22.26
N ALA A 276 -83.25 91.18 -23.32
CA ALA A 276 -83.37 91.71 -24.67
C ALA A 276 -84.84 91.77 -25.14
N LEU A 277 -85.66 90.75 -24.82
CA LEU A 277 -87.09 90.76 -25.09
C LEU A 277 -87.82 91.87 -24.30
N VAL A 278 -87.50 92.06 -23.03
CA VAL A 278 -88.05 93.16 -22.20
C VAL A 278 -87.66 94.53 -22.77
N LEU A 279 -86.38 94.72 -23.13
CA LEU A 279 -85.91 95.97 -23.74
C LEU A 279 -86.57 96.23 -25.09
N THR A 280 -86.75 95.19 -25.92
CA THR A 280 -87.48 95.29 -27.20
C THR A 280 -88.93 95.69 -26.97
N GLY A 281 -89.61 95.09 -25.98
CA GLY A 281 -90.97 95.46 -25.59
C GLY A 281 -91.08 96.91 -25.07
N ARG A 282 -90.12 97.36 -24.26
CA ARG A 282 -90.02 98.76 -23.81
C ARG A 282 -89.80 99.71 -24.98
N LEU A 283 -88.90 99.37 -25.90
CA LEU A 283 -88.63 100.17 -27.10
C LEU A 283 -89.86 100.27 -28.01
N ALA A 284 -90.61 99.18 -28.17
CA ALA A 284 -91.89 99.19 -28.88
C ALA A 284 -92.92 100.10 -28.20
N THR A 285 -92.99 100.06 -26.86
CA THR A 285 -93.87 100.94 -26.07
C THR A 285 -93.49 102.41 -26.25
N VAL A 286 -92.21 102.77 -26.05
CA VAL A 286 -91.71 104.14 -26.24
C VAL A 286 -91.90 104.62 -27.68
N SER A 287 -91.72 103.73 -28.67
CA SER A 287 -91.97 104.05 -30.08
C SER A 287 -93.45 104.34 -30.33
N SER A 288 -94.36 103.53 -29.76
CA SER A 288 -95.81 103.74 -29.84
C SER A 288 -96.25 105.04 -29.15
N GLU A 289 -95.67 105.36 -27.99
CA GLU A 289 -95.92 106.63 -27.27
C GLU A 289 -95.41 107.82 -28.09
N ARG A 290 -94.20 107.75 -28.65
CA ARG A 290 -93.66 108.78 -29.56
C ARG A 290 -94.56 108.98 -30.76
N ASP A 291 -95.00 107.89 -31.41
CA ASP A 291 -95.84 107.97 -32.61
C ASP A 291 -97.23 108.55 -32.27
N SER A 292 -97.78 108.19 -31.10
CA SER A 292 -99.02 108.76 -30.58
C SER A 292 -98.89 110.25 -30.26
N ALA A 293 -97.82 110.66 -29.58
CA ALA A 293 -97.51 112.06 -29.28
C ALA A 293 -97.27 112.87 -30.56
N THR A 294 -96.64 112.27 -31.57
CA THR A 294 -96.43 112.89 -32.89
C THR A 294 -97.77 113.07 -33.61
N ALA A 295 -98.66 112.08 -33.55
CA ALA A 295 -100.01 112.18 -34.10
C ALA A 295 -100.86 113.23 -33.35
N GLU A 296 -100.76 113.32 -32.02
CA GLU A 296 -101.39 114.37 -31.21
C GLU A 296 -100.88 115.76 -31.56
N ALA A 297 -99.57 115.95 -31.64
CA ALA A 297 -98.97 117.20 -32.08
C ALA A 297 -99.39 117.56 -33.52
N GLY A 298 -99.53 116.57 -34.40
CA GLY A 298 -100.10 116.74 -35.74
C GLY A 298 -101.55 117.21 -35.71
N ARG A 299 -102.40 116.61 -34.85
CA ARG A 299 -103.79 117.04 -34.64
C ARG A 299 -103.86 118.47 -34.09
N GLU A 300 -103.07 118.80 -33.06
CA GLU A 300 -103.02 120.15 -32.49
C GLU A 300 -102.57 121.20 -33.50
N ARG A 301 -101.57 120.90 -34.34
CA ARG A 301 -101.20 121.80 -35.45
C ARG A 301 -102.36 122.01 -36.41
N SER A 302 -103.06 120.94 -36.81
CA SER A 302 -104.22 121.07 -37.70
C SER A 302 -105.35 121.90 -37.07
N TYR A 303 -105.62 121.72 -35.77
CA TYR A 303 -106.60 122.55 -35.05
C TYR A 303 -106.16 124.00 -34.91
N ALA A 304 -104.87 124.25 -34.66
CA ALA A 304 -104.31 125.60 -34.61
C ALA A 304 -104.37 126.29 -35.98
N GLU A 305 -104.02 125.59 -37.06
CA GLU A 305 -104.16 126.07 -38.44
C GLU A 305 -105.61 126.38 -38.79
N GLN A 306 -106.55 125.51 -38.38
CA GLN A 306 -107.97 125.73 -38.57
C GLN A 306 -108.46 126.96 -37.80
N ARG A 307 -108.07 127.13 -36.53
CA ARG A 307 -108.35 128.35 -35.75
C ARG A 307 -107.81 129.61 -36.42
N VAL A 308 -106.60 129.58 -36.96
CA VAL A 308 -106.02 130.72 -37.69
C VAL A 308 -106.83 131.01 -38.96
N THR A 309 -107.28 129.97 -39.66
CA THR A 309 -108.11 130.09 -40.86
C THR A 309 -109.49 130.67 -40.53
N ASP A 310 -110.14 130.20 -39.47
CA ASP A 310 -111.42 130.70 -38.99
C ASP A 310 -111.33 132.17 -38.55
N VAL A 311 -110.24 132.55 -37.85
CA VAL A 311 -109.98 133.96 -37.48
C VAL A 311 -109.76 134.82 -38.72
N ARG A 312 -109.01 134.33 -39.72
CA ARG A 312 -108.84 135.03 -41.01
C ARG A 312 -110.18 135.23 -41.72
N ALA A 313 -111.00 134.18 -41.79
CA ALA A 313 -112.33 134.25 -42.40
C ALA A 313 -113.26 135.24 -41.66
N ALA A 314 -113.23 135.26 -40.32
CA ALA A 314 -113.99 136.21 -39.51
C ALA A 314 -113.53 137.66 -39.73
N LEU A 315 -112.22 137.90 -39.83
CA LEU A 315 -111.66 139.22 -40.14
C LEU A 315 -112.00 139.66 -41.58
N GLU A 316 -112.00 138.75 -42.55
CA GLU A 316 -112.45 139.03 -43.93
C GLU A 316 -113.94 139.38 -43.98
N GLN A 317 -114.79 138.68 -43.22
CA GLN A 317 -116.20 139.04 -43.07
C GLN A 317 -116.36 140.44 -42.47
N GLN A 318 -115.60 140.78 -41.42
CA GLN A 318 -115.61 142.13 -40.84
C GLN A 318 -115.15 143.21 -41.82
N LEU A 319 -114.12 142.94 -42.63
CA LEU A 319 -113.68 143.88 -43.68
C LEU A 319 -114.73 144.05 -44.79
N THR A 320 -115.45 142.98 -45.13
CA THR A 320 -116.53 143.02 -46.12
C THR A 320 -117.72 143.84 -45.60
N GLN A 321 -118.07 143.65 -44.32
CA GLN A 321 -119.10 144.42 -43.63
C GLN A 321 -118.74 145.91 -43.59
N LEU A 322 -117.51 146.25 -43.19
CA LEU A 322 -117.03 147.64 -43.17
C LEU A 322 -117.03 148.30 -44.55
N ARG A 323 -116.77 147.54 -45.62
CA ARG A 323 -116.86 148.05 -47.01
C ARG A 323 -118.31 148.33 -47.41
N SER A 324 -119.23 147.42 -47.06
CA SER A 324 -120.68 147.60 -47.23
C SER A 324 -121.16 148.88 -46.56
N ASP A 325 -120.79 149.08 -45.29
CA ASP A 325 -121.22 150.25 -44.50
C ASP A 325 -120.67 151.56 -45.09
N LEU A 326 -119.45 151.54 -45.64
CA LEU A 326 -118.81 152.69 -46.28
C LEU A 326 -119.44 153.05 -47.63
N ASP A 327 -119.86 152.04 -48.41
CA ASP A 327 -120.61 152.27 -49.65
C ASP A 327 -122.02 152.80 -49.36
N GLN A 328 -122.67 152.33 -48.29
CA GLN A 328 -123.95 152.86 -47.80
C GLN A 328 -123.85 154.35 -47.41
N ALA A 329 -122.78 154.72 -46.69
CA ALA A 329 -122.52 156.10 -46.33
C ALA A 329 -122.36 157.01 -47.56
N ARG A 330 -121.63 156.54 -48.60
CA ARG A 330 -121.44 157.27 -49.86
C ARG A 330 -122.73 157.43 -50.66
N THR A 331 -123.60 156.42 -50.68
CA THR A 331 -124.91 156.55 -51.33
C THR A 331 -125.81 157.56 -50.61
N SER A 332 -125.79 157.58 -49.27
CA SER A 332 -126.56 158.56 -48.49
C SER A 332 -126.07 160.00 -48.69
N GLU A 333 -124.75 160.21 -48.87
CA GLU A 333 -124.16 161.52 -49.18
C GLU A 333 -124.59 162.03 -50.57
N ARG A 334 -124.62 161.15 -51.58
CA ARG A 334 -125.04 161.49 -52.95
C ARG A 334 -126.52 161.89 -53.01
N GLU A 335 -127.36 161.23 -52.23
CA GLU A 335 -128.79 161.55 -52.13
C GLU A 335 -129.06 162.88 -51.41
N GLN A 336 -128.20 163.29 -50.47
CA GLN A 336 -128.33 164.60 -49.80
C GLN A 336 -127.95 165.76 -50.74
N ARG A 337 -126.91 165.60 -51.57
CA ARG A 337 -126.52 166.64 -52.56
C ARG A 337 -127.60 166.89 -53.61
N THR A 338 -128.26 165.84 -54.10
CA THR A 338 -129.34 165.97 -55.09
C THR A 338 -130.64 166.58 -54.54
N ARG A 339 -130.80 166.66 -53.22
CA ARG A 339 -131.92 167.38 -52.57
C ARG A 339 -131.63 168.88 -52.39
N ALA A 340 -130.37 169.26 -52.22
CA ALA A 340 -129.97 170.68 -52.10
C ALA A 340 -130.11 171.42 -53.43
N ASP A 341 -129.70 170.81 -54.55
CA ASP A 341 -129.73 171.46 -55.88
C ASP A 341 -131.15 171.68 -56.44
N ARG A 342 -132.17 170.98 -55.93
CA ARG A 342 -133.58 171.18 -56.34
C ARG A 342 -134.28 172.34 -55.61
N ALA A 343 -133.73 172.86 -54.52
CA ALA A 343 -134.36 173.89 -53.72
C ALA A 343 -134.10 175.34 -54.23
N GLU A 344 -133.07 175.56 -55.05
CA GLU A 344 -132.72 176.92 -55.55
C GLU A 344 -133.44 177.35 -56.84
N ALA A 345 -134.27 176.49 -57.46
CA ALA A 345 -134.86 176.75 -58.78
C ALA A 345 -136.32 177.30 -58.81
N GLN A 346 -136.95 177.69 -57.68
CA GLN A 346 -138.36 178.14 -57.68
C GLN A 346 -138.68 179.39 -56.82
N ALA A 347 -139.01 180.49 -57.54
CA ALA A 347 -140.01 181.56 -57.26
C ALA A 347 -139.57 182.92 -56.62
N PRO A 348 -140.36 184.03 -56.73
CA PRO A 348 -140.64 184.85 -57.93
C PRO A 348 -140.55 186.41 -57.70
N ARG A 349 -140.56 187.23 -58.79
CA ARG A 349 -140.97 188.67 -58.81
C ARG A 349 -142.52 188.76 -58.88
N PRO A 350 -143.28 189.78 -58.36
CA PRO A 350 -143.24 191.18 -58.87
C PRO A 350 -143.85 192.36 -58.00
N THR A 351 -143.89 193.56 -58.62
CA THR A 351 -144.82 194.74 -58.52
C THR A 351 -144.61 195.94 -57.56
N GLN A 352 -144.97 197.11 -58.12
CA GLN A 352 -144.52 198.49 -57.87
C GLN A 352 -145.40 199.31 -56.90
N LYS A 353 -144.77 200.30 -56.25
CA LYS A 353 -145.17 201.73 -56.26
C LYS A 353 -143.92 202.60 -56.19
#